data_AF-B0M2E5-F1
#
_entry.id   AF-B0M2E5-F1
#
_cell.length_a   1.000
_cell.length_b   1.000
_cell.length_c   1.000
_cell.angle_alpha   90.00
_cell.angle_beta   90.00
_cell.angle_gamma   90.00
#
_symmetry.space_group_name_H-M   'P 1'
#
loop_
_entity.id
_entity.type
_entity.pdbx_description
1 polymer ?
#
loop_
_entity_poly.entity_id
_entity_poly.type
_entity_poly.pdbx_seq_one_letter_code
_entity_poly.pdbx_strand_id
1 'polypeptide(L)'
;MFDRQALFVFITFWCGIVHANSALFNPCISRQELTLDEATQVLDHWPSKENLSSIDRNYKCFLTCVLLDLELISANGEVQIDKYTKLGVIDWKWVATELVSCRAKYVDEKDLCELAFGLFNCFRELKLSAEKKPLK
;
A
#
# COMPACT_ATOMS: atom_id res chain seq x y z
N MET A 1 30.02 33.70 -19.70
CA MET A 1 28.82 34.25 -19.04
C MET A 1 27.62 33.52 -19.62
N PHE A 2 26.95 32.66 -18.84
CA PHE A 2 25.69 32.07 -19.28
C PHE A 2 24.63 33.16 -19.31
N ASP A 3 23.96 33.29 -20.46
CA ASP A 3 22.92 34.29 -20.69
C ASP A 3 21.82 34.13 -19.63
N ARG A 4 21.32 35.26 -19.11
CA ARG A 4 20.26 35.32 -18.10
C ARG A 4 19.02 34.55 -18.56
N GLN A 5 18.72 34.52 -19.86
CA GLN A 5 17.61 33.74 -20.40
C GLN A 5 17.86 32.23 -20.33
N ALA A 6 19.08 31.75 -20.58
CA ALA A 6 19.41 30.34 -20.49
C ALA A 6 19.26 29.82 -19.05
N LEU A 7 19.67 30.61 -18.06
CA LEU A 7 19.49 30.28 -16.64
C LEU A 7 18.01 30.15 -16.27
N PHE A 8 17.13 31.01 -16.78
CA PHE A 8 15.69 30.88 -16.54
C PHE A 8 15.10 29.60 -17.12
N VAL A 9 15.52 29.20 -18.33
CA VAL A 9 15.05 27.95 -18.95
C VAL A 9 15.55 26.72 -18.19
N PHE A 10 16.81 26.72 -17.72
CA PHE A 10 17.33 25.61 -16.90
C PHE A 10 16.61 25.52 -15.55
N ILE A 11 16.34 26.65 -14.90
CA ILE A 11 15.62 26.69 -13.62
C ILE A 11 14.18 26.20 -13.79
N THR A 12 13.45 26.64 -14.82
CA THR A 12 12.06 26.18 -15.04
C THR A 12 12.00 24.71 -15.44
N PHE A 13 12.94 24.22 -16.25
CA PHE A 13 13.04 22.81 -16.63
C PHE A 13 13.34 21.91 -15.43
N TRP A 14 14.30 22.27 -14.58
CA TRP A 14 14.57 21.52 -13.35
C TRP A 14 13.44 21.63 -12.33
N CYS A 15 12.81 22.80 -12.18
CA CYS A 15 11.69 22.96 -11.24
C CYS A 15 10.45 22.16 -11.67
N GLY A 16 10.22 21.99 -12.97
CA GLY A 16 9.17 21.12 -13.51
C GLY A 16 9.41 19.63 -13.25
N ILE A 17 10.66 19.17 -13.34
CA ILE A 17 11.04 17.77 -13.04
C ILE A 17 10.95 17.48 -11.53
N VAL A 18 11.27 18.45 -10.68
CA VAL A 18 11.19 18.29 -9.21
C VAL A 18 9.73 18.21 -8.73
N HIS A 19 8.83 19.05 -9.26
CA HIS A 19 7.41 19.02 -8.84
C HIS A 19 6.66 17.75 -9.26
N ALA A 20 7.06 17.10 -10.37
CA ALA A 20 6.44 15.84 -10.81
C ALA A 20 6.73 14.66 -9.86
N ASN A 21 7.80 14.75 -9.05
CA ASN A 21 8.25 13.66 -8.18
C ASN A 21 7.92 13.84 -6.69
N SER A 22 7.33 14.98 -6.29
CA SER A 22 7.11 15.31 -4.87
C SER A 22 5.65 15.31 -4.42
N ALA A 23 4.69 15.17 -5.35
CA ALA A 23 3.31 14.94 -4.95
C ALA A 23 3.18 13.47 -4.54
N LEU A 24 3.23 13.19 -3.23
CA LEU A 24 2.70 11.94 -2.68
C LEU A 24 1.25 11.84 -3.16
N PHE A 25 1.02 11.04 -4.20
CA PHE A 25 -0.31 10.77 -4.71
C PHE A 25 -1.09 10.08 -3.59
N ASN A 26 -1.96 10.83 -2.91
CA ASN A 26 -2.86 10.28 -1.92
C ASN A 26 -4.14 9.80 -2.65
N PRO A 27 -4.34 8.48 -2.83
CA PRO A 27 -5.52 7.96 -3.54
C PRO A 27 -6.85 8.23 -2.81
N CYS A 28 -6.81 8.76 -1.60
CA CYS A 28 -7.96 8.91 -0.70
C CYS A 28 -8.48 10.34 -0.59
N ILE A 29 -7.80 11.32 -1.19
CA ILE A 29 -8.08 12.75 -1.00
C ILE A 29 -9.50 13.18 -1.42
N SER A 30 -10.12 12.44 -2.33
CA SER A 30 -11.47 12.75 -2.86
C SER A 30 -12.55 11.87 -2.25
N ARG A 31 -12.25 11.12 -1.19
CA ARG A 31 -13.15 10.11 -0.61
C ARG A 31 -13.58 10.48 0.78
N GLN A 32 -14.79 10.06 1.12
CA GLN A 32 -15.27 10.05 2.50
C GLN A 32 -14.45 9.00 3.28
N GLU A 33 -13.87 9.40 4.41
CA GLU A 33 -13.27 8.46 5.37
C GLU A 33 -14.35 7.50 5.88
N LEU A 34 -14.00 6.21 5.94
CA LEU A 34 -14.89 5.18 6.48
C LEU A 34 -14.79 5.19 8.01
N THR A 35 -15.90 4.86 8.69
CA THR A 35 -15.83 4.52 10.11
C THR A 35 -15.06 3.21 10.29
N LEU A 36 -14.53 2.98 11.50
CA LEU A 36 -13.80 1.75 11.84
C LEU A 36 -14.62 0.48 11.53
N ASP A 37 -15.93 0.51 11.81
CA ASP A 37 -16.84 -0.62 11.57
C ASP A 37 -17.04 -0.88 10.07
N GLU A 38 -17.21 0.18 9.27
CA GLU A 38 -17.35 0.03 7.81
C GLU A 38 -16.05 -0.45 7.17
N ALA A 39 -14.90 0.08 7.60
CA ALA A 39 -13.59 -0.36 7.14
C ALA A 39 -13.33 -1.83 7.48
N THR A 40 -13.75 -2.28 8.67
CA THR A 40 -13.66 -3.68 9.09
C THR A 40 -14.54 -4.58 8.23
N GLN A 41 -15.79 -4.17 7.92
CA GLN A 41 -16.67 -4.93 7.03
C GLN A 41 -16.08 -5.09 5.63
N VAL A 42 -15.33 -4.10 5.12
CA VAL A 42 -14.61 -4.23 3.84
C VAL A 42 -13.51 -5.30 3.95
N LEU A 43 -12.76 -5.35 5.05
CA LEU A 43 -11.75 -6.38 5.26
C LEU A 43 -12.36 -7.80 5.32
N ASP A 44 -13.52 -7.94 5.96
CA ASP A 44 -14.23 -9.23 6.04
C ASP A 44 -14.67 -9.73 4.66
N HIS A 45 -15.08 -8.81 3.77
CA HIS A 45 -15.50 -9.11 2.39
C HIS A 45 -14.40 -8.91 1.37
N TRP A 46 -13.13 -8.96 1.78
CA TRP A 46 -12.01 -8.74 0.87
C TRP A 46 -11.99 -9.75 -0.28
N PRO A 47 -11.75 -9.32 -1.53
CA PRO A 47 -11.82 -10.17 -2.70
C PRO A 47 -11.06 -11.49 -2.59
N SER A 48 -11.65 -12.59 -3.10
CA SER A 48 -10.99 -13.89 -3.12
C SER A 48 -9.84 -13.94 -4.11
N LYS A 49 -8.92 -14.89 -3.92
CA LYS A 49 -7.74 -15.10 -4.76
C LYS A 49 -8.08 -15.22 -6.26
N GLU A 50 -9.21 -15.86 -6.59
CA GLU A 50 -9.65 -16.04 -7.98
C GLU A 50 -9.96 -14.71 -8.69
N ASN A 51 -10.31 -13.67 -7.93
CA ASN A 51 -10.70 -12.36 -8.46
C ASN A 51 -9.57 -11.32 -8.44
N LEU A 52 -8.39 -11.64 -7.89
CA LEU A 52 -7.34 -10.65 -7.67
C LEU A 52 -6.76 -10.05 -8.97
N SER A 53 -6.73 -10.84 -10.05
CA SER A 53 -6.17 -10.41 -11.34
C SER A 53 -7.13 -9.59 -12.20
N SER A 54 -8.44 -9.68 -11.94
CA SER A 54 -9.50 -8.98 -12.70
C SER A 54 -9.97 -7.69 -12.04
N ILE A 55 -9.48 -7.39 -10.84
CA ILE A 55 -9.81 -6.16 -10.13
C ILE A 55 -9.16 -4.96 -10.81
N ASP A 56 -9.99 -3.95 -11.11
CA ASP A 56 -9.54 -2.70 -11.67
C ASP A 56 -8.75 -1.86 -10.65
N ARG A 57 -7.90 -0.98 -11.18
CA ARG A 57 -7.03 -0.12 -10.39
C ARG A 57 -7.80 0.80 -9.44
N ASN A 58 -8.98 1.30 -9.81
CA ASN A 58 -9.74 2.21 -8.94
C ASN A 58 -10.23 1.47 -7.70
N TYR A 59 -10.64 0.21 -7.84
CA TYR A 59 -11.01 -0.61 -6.71
C TYR A 59 -9.80 -1.00 -5.83
N LYS A 60 -8.61 -1.23 -6.42
CA LYS A 60 -7.37 -1.40 -5.61
C LYS A 60 -7.02 -0.14 -4.82
N CYS A 61 -7.16 1.03 -5.43
CA CYS A 61 -7.02 2.30 -4.74
C CYS A 61 -8.08 2.46 -3.65
N PHE A 62 -9.31 1.97 -3.90
CA PHE A 62 -10.34 1.96 -2.87
C PHE A 62 -9.91 1.19 -1.63
N LEU A 63 -9.42 -0.03 -1.83
CA LEU A 63 -8.97 -0.90 -0.75
C LEU A 63 -7.73 -0.34 -0.05
N THR A 64 -6.84 0.32 -0.80
CA THR A 64 -5.67 1.00 -0.23
C THR A 64 -6.06 2.08 0.77
N CYS A 65 -7.12 2.84 0.48
CA CYS A 65 -7.63 3.83 1.44
C CYS A 65 -8.15 3.18 2.71
N VAL A 66 -8.85 2.05 2.60
CA VAL A 66 -9.29 1.30 3.79
C VAL A 66 -8.08 0.87 4.64
N LEU A 67 -6.99 0.43 4.01
CA LEU A 67 -5.77 0.07 4.73
C LEU A 67 -5.09 1.27 5.40
N LEU A 68 -5.16 2.46 4.79
CA LEU A 68 -4.65 3.72 5.35
C LEU A 68 -5.51 4.19 6.54
N ASP A 69 -6.83 4.15 6.41
CA ASP A 69 -7.79 4.53 7.46
C ASP A 69 -7.64 3.65 8.71
N LEU A 70 -7.31 2.36 8.52
CA LEU A 70 -7.01 1.41 9.59
C LEU A 70 -5.57 1.47 10.09
N GLU A 71 -4.75 2.38 9.54
CA GLU A 71 -3.33 2.54 9.82
C GLU A 71 -2.51 1.25 9.63
N LEU A 72 -2.97 0.33 8.77
CA LEU A 72 -2.27 -0.93 8.47
C LEU A 72 -1.06 -0.68 7.55
N ILE A 73 -1.14 0.37 6.74
CA ILE A 73 -0.07 0.84 5.87
C ILE A 73 0.14 2.33 6.05
N SER A 74 1.36 2.82 5.87
CA SER A 74 1.67 4.25 5.84
C SER A 74 1.39 4.84 4.45
N ALA A 75 1.34 6.18 4.38
CA ALA A 75 1.24 6.90 3.11
C ALA A 75 2.38 6.59 2.12
N ASN A 76 3.49 6.02 2.60
CA ASN A 76 4.64 5.62 1.79
C ASN A 76 4.60 4.13 1.39
N GLY A 77 3.51 3.41 1.71
CA GLY A 77 3.38 1.99 1.42
C GLY A 77 4.08 1.08 2.44
N GLU A 78 4.48 1.59 3.60
CA GLU A 78 5.14 0.79 4.63
C GLU A 78 4.13 0.13 5.55
N VAL A 79 4.25 -1.18 5.76
CA VAL A 79 3.33 -1.92 6.62
C VAL A 79 3.61 -1.66 8.09
N GLN A 80 2.57 -1.31 8.84
CA GLN A 80 2.63 -0.99 10.27
C GLN A 80 2.44 -2.26 11.12
N ILE A 81 3.54 -3.00 11.33
CA ILE A 81 3.54 -4.30 12.03
C ILE A 81 2.93 -4.22 13.44
N ASP A 82 3.13 -3.10 14.14
CA ASP A 82 2.60 -2.91 15.49
C ASP A 82 1.05 -2.87 15.51
N LYS A 83 0.42 -2.42 14.43
CA LYS A 83 -1.04 -2.39 14.29
C LYS A 83 -1.61 -3.78 14.00
N TYR A 84 -0.95 -4.55 13.13
CA TYR A 84 -1.33 -5.94 12.85
C TYR A 84 -1.27 -6.85 14.08
N THR A 85 -0.29 -6.62 14.95
CA THR A 85 -0.14 -7.37 16.21
C THR A 85 -1.18 -6.95 17.26
N LYS A 86 -1.50 -5.65 17.38
CA LYS A 86 -2.54 -5.14 18.28
C LYS A 86 -3.96 -5.56 17.89
N LEU A 87 -4.24 -5.68 16.59
CA LEU A 87 -5.53 -6.17 16.07
C LEU A 87 -5.69 -7.70 16.17
N GLY A 88 -4.71 -8.41 16.75
CA GLY A 88 -4.78 -9.86 16.95
C GLY A 88 -4.71 -10.67 15.65
N VAL A 89 -4.24 -10.07 14.55
CA VAL A 89 -4.33 -10.68 13.23
C VAL A 89 -3.21 -11.71 12.99
N ILE A 90 -1.97 -11.52 13.51
CA ILE A 90 -0.80 -12.41 13.29
C ILE A 90 0.24 -12.32 14.43
N ASP A 91 0.96 -13.43 14.73
CA ASP A 91 2.16 -13.48 15.58
C ASP A 91 3.33 -12.64 15.00
N TRP A 92 3.92 -11.76 15.82
CA TRP A 92 4.97 -10.80 15.44
C TRP A 92 6.17 -11.44 14.71
N LYS A 93 6.55 -12.66 15.10
CA LYS A 93 7.72 -13.37 14.55
C LYS A 93 7.47 -13.83 13.11
N TRP A 94 6.20 -14.08 12.80
CA TRP A 94 5.72 -14.46 11.48
C TRP A 94 5.63 -13.24 10.56
N VAL A 95 5.11 -12.12 11.07
CA VAL A 95 5.08 -10.85 10.31
C VAL A 95 6.50 -10.42 9.94
N ALA A 96 7.45 -10.38 10.89
CA ALA A 96 8.80 -9.87 10.60
C ALA A 96 9.54 -10.63 9.47
N THR A 97 9.37 -11.95 9.37
CA THR A 97 10.10 -12.77 8.38
C THR A 97 9.39 -12.78 7.03
N GLU A 98 8.07 -12.94 7.02
CA GLU A 98 7.29 -13.07 5.80
C GLU A 98 7.00 -11.71 5.14
N LEU A 99 7.03 -10.63 5.92
CA LEU A 99 6.86 -9.26 5.41
C LEU A 99 8.01 -8.80 4.53
N VAL A 100 9.22 -9.26 4.83
CA VAL A 100 10.38 -9.02 3.98
C VAL A 100 10.19 -9.71 2.63
N SER A 101 9.74 -10.96 2.62
CA SER A 101 9.48 -11.73 1.39
C SER A 101 8.38 -11.08 0.54
N CYS A 102 7.31 -10.58 1.15
CA CYS A 102 6.27 -9.85 0.44
C CYS A 102 6.76 -8.50 -0.09
N ARG A 103 7.48 -7.71 0.72
CA ARG A 103 8.02 -6.41 0.31
C ARG A 103 9.01 -6.53 -0.84
N ALA A 104 9.83 -7.58 -0.85
CA ALA A 104 10.78 -7.85 -1.94
C ALA A 104 10.09 -8.02 -3.31
N LYS A 105 8.86 -8.55 -3.36
CA LYS A 105 8.11 -8.73 -4.63
C LYS A 105 7.62 -7.41 -5.24
N TYR A 106 7.51 -6.35 -4.45
CA TYR A 106 6.93 -5.07 -4.85
C TYR A 106 7.90 -3.91 -4.66
N VAL A 107 9.21 -4.18 -4.54
CA VAL A 107 10.24 -3.15 -4.28
C VAL A 107 10.32 -2.09 -5.38
N ASP A 108 9.99 -2.47 -6.62
CA ASP A 108 10.01 -1.60 -7.80
C ASP A 108 8.63 -0.99 -8.13
N GLU A 109 7.58 -1.35 -7.36
CA GLU A 109 6.24 -0.84 -7.59
C GLU A 109 6.12 0.60 -7.08
N LYS A 110 5.71 1.51 -7.97
CA LYS A 110 5.61 2.95 -7.71
C LYS A 110 4.17 3.38 -7.48
N ASP A 111 3.20 2.60 -7.98
CA ASP A 111 1.79 2.84 -7.74
C ASP A 111 1.43 2.36 -6.32
N LEU A 112 1.13 3.32 -5.44
CA LEU A 112 0.78 3.02 -4.05
C LEU A 112 -0.43 2.06 -3.96
N CYS A 113 -1.38 2.13 -4.90
CA CYS A 113 -2.54 1.26 -4.90
C CYS A 113 -2.17 -0.18 -5.25
N GLU A 114 -1.31 -0.38 -6.25
CA GLU A 114 -0.80 -1.70 -6.62
C GLU A 114 0.11 -2.27 -5.51
N LEU A 115 0.99 -1.44 -4.96
CA LEU A 115 1.88 -1.80 -3.85
C LEU A 115 1.10 -2.25 -2.62
N ALA A 116 0.16 -1.43 -2.14
CA ALA A 116 -0.60 -1.72 -0.93
C ALA A 116 -1.49 -2.96 -1.11
N PHE A 117 -2.20 -3.04 -2.23
CA PHE A 117 -3.03 -4.19 -2.56
C PHE A 117 -2.21 -5.48 -2.69
N GLY A 118 -1.08 -5.42 -3.39
CA GLY A 118 -0.18 -6.55 -3.58
C GLY A 118 0.45 -7.05 -2.28
N LEU A 119 0.94 -6.13 -1.45
CA LEU A 119 1.47 -6.43 -0.13
C LEU A 119 0.41 -7.11 0.75
N PHE A 120 -0.77 -6.51 0.89
CA PHE A 120 -1.84 -7.03 1.72
C PHE A 120 -2.25 -8.45 1.30
N ASN A 121 -2.42 -8.69 0.00
CA ASN A 121 -2.76 -10.02 -0.50
C ASN A 121 -1.64 -11.03 -0.25
N CYS A 122 -0.38 -10.64 -0.40
CA CYS A 122 0.75 -11.50 -0.05
C CYS A 122 0.72 -11.89 1.43
N PHE A 123 0.44 -10.96 2.34
CA PHE A 123 0.24 -11.27 3.77
C PHE A 123 -0.90 -12.23 4.02
N ARG A 124 -2.06 -11.95 3.41
CA ARG A 124 -3.26 -12.77 3.57
C ARG A 124 -3.02 -14.20 3.12
N GLU A 125 -2.35 -14.41 1.98
CA GLU A 125 -2.02 -15.75 1.49
C GLU A 125 -1.08 -16.50 2.42
N LEU A 126 -0.07 -15.83 2.97
CA LEU A 126 0.87 -16.43 3.89
C LEU A 126 0.17 -16.81 5.20
N LYS A 127 -0.67 -15.92 5.76
CA LYS A 127 -1.50 -16.20 6.93
C LYS A 127 -2.39 -17.44 6.72
N LEU A 128 -3.16 -17.47 5.62
CA LEU A 128 -4.04 -18.60 5.30
C LEU A 128 -3.26 -19.90 5.11
N SER A 129 -2.04 -19.84 4.58
CA SER A 129 -1.16 -21.00 4.41
C SER A 129 -0.59 -21.49 5.74
N ALA A 130 -0.33 -20.58 6.69
CA ALA A 130 0.12 -20.89 8.04
C ALA A 130 -0.98 -21.61 8.84
N GLU A 131 -2.21 -21.08 8.81
CA GLU A 131 -3.37 -21.66 9.50
C GLU A 131 -3.71 -23.07 8.98
N LYS A 132 -3.45 -23.34 7.69
CA LYS A 132 -3.63 -24.66 7.08
C LYS A 132 -2.52 -25.66 7.40
N LYS A 133 -1.36 -25.20 7.87
CA LYS A 133 -0.24 -26.08 8.22
C LYS A 133 -0.43 -26.49 9.68
N PRO A 134 -0.72 -27.77 9.99
CA PRO A 134 -0.73 -28.20 11.39
C PRO A 134 0.66 -27.94 11.97
N LEU A 135 0.70 -27.28 13.13
CA LEU A 135 1.89 -27.18 13.97
C LEU A 135 2.47 -28.60 14.10
N LYS A 136 3.67 -28.79 13.54
CA LYS A 136 4.42 -30.03 13.66
C LYS A 136 5.27 -29.99 14.91
#